data_AF-A0A7X6A396-F1
#
_entry.id   AF-A0A7X6A396-F1
#
_cell.length_a   1.000
_cell.length_b   1.000
_cell.length_c   1.000
_cell.angle_alpha   90.00
_cell.angle_beta   90.00
_cell.angle_gamma   90.00
#
_symmetry.space_group_name_H-M   'P 1'
#
loop_
_entity.id
_entity.type
_entity.pdbx_description
1 polymer ?
#
loop_
_entity_poly.entity_id
_entity_poly.type
_entity_poly.pdbx_seq_one_letter_code
_entity_poly.pdbx_strand_id
1 'polypeptide(L)'
;MTTTEAEPLARSRQGLCEFPGVSCANAKQVDPGTPGRPPKYCGREGAGVDGKPVVHNKANAWAAKNRLARQPVRRDAAAPGSEPVPGPVTSARMTLEQLMKGNLPRLVEELEGYLAQLAEAVRTYGDAEAVAAEVEQLQAESRAELAALERQRGEEEHRRRKAEQQAAEAEDAREEADEAAREAVEALDEARVDVAVAQEATEQARRDAAALRESAAAEVEQLQQELAAAREAAAAEMQQVRAEAEQRVRDLQATAEEQVRQARSELDAARIAQAAAEAERHTAQQTADQLRTELRQEREQHRAEMDALRAEHRTDREQLRADHQAQLADAKRSADDRVAAVTAAQRAAEQLAESLRHQLAALSSPPQAPEHPADNPPATATTT
;
A
#
# COMPACT_ATOMS: atom_id res chain seq x y z
N MET A 1 16.94 -41.28 102.37
CA MET A 1 16.92 -39.92 101.78
C MET A 1 17.12 -40.06 100.28
N THR A 2 16.31 -39.30 99.53
CA THR A 2 16.46 -38.85 98.12
C THR A 2 16.53 -39.94 97.03
N THR A 3 15.46 -40.25 96.29
CA THR A 3 14.84 -39.55 95.11
C THR A 3 15.62 -39.64 93.81
N THR A 4 15.10 -40.39 92.83
CA THR A 4 15.30 -40.31 91.36
C THR A 4 14.47 -41.44 90.73
N GLU A 5 13.74 -41.36 89.61
CA GLU A 5 13.33 -40.32 88.67
C GLU A 5 12.23 -41.00 87.82
N ALA A 6 11.09 -40.35 87.62
CA ALA A 6 10.07 -40.82 86.67
C ALA A 6 10.32 -40.13 85.32
N GLU A 7 10.67 -40.93 84.30
CA GLU A 7 10.85 -40.50 82.91
C GLU A 7 9.56 -39.86 82.34
N PRO A 8 9.64 -38.68 81.71
CA PRO A 8 8.53 -38.14 80.92
C PRO A 8 8.64 -38.61 79.46
N LEU A 9 7.78 -39.55 79.05
CA LEU A 9 7.53 -39.84 77.63
C LEU A 9 6.69 -38.73 76.99
N ALA A 10 7.30 -37.57 76.75
CA ALA A 10 6.75 -36.52 75.89
C ALA A 10 7.87 -35.85 75.08
N ARG A 11 8.65 -36.64 74.35
CA ARG A 11 9.41 -36.10 73.21
C ARG A 11 8.40 -35.60 72.17
N SER A 12 8.17 -34.29 72.17
CA SER A 12 7.50 -33.57 71.08
C SER A 12 8.16 -33.95 69.77
N ARG A 13 7.51 -34.81 68.97
CA ARG A 13 7.92 -35.11 67.60
C ARG A 13 7.56 -33.90 66.73
N GLN A 14 8.47 -32.92 66.69
CA GLN A 14 8.33 -31.72 65.88
C GLN A 14 8.03 -32.11 64.42
N GLY A 15 6.88 -31.66 63.90
CA GLY A 15 6.45 -31.88 62.51
C GLY A 15 5.26 -32.84 62.31
N LEU A 16 4.84 -33.60 63.32
CA LEU A 16 3.70 -34.52 63.23
C LEU A 16 2.38 -33.87 63.69
N CYS A 17 1.25 -34.38 63.20
CA CYS A 17 -0.09 -33.91 63.54
C CYS A 17 -0.42 -34.04 65.04
N GLU A 18 -0.86 -32.95 65.67
CA GLU A 18 -1.17 -32.87 67.11
C GLU A 18 -2.68 -33.06 67.41
N PHE A 19 -3.35 -34.01 66.75
CA PHE A 19 -4.80 -34.21 66.95
C PHE A 19 -5.08 -34.83 68.34
N PRO A 20 -6.04 -34.31 69.14
CA PRO A 20 -6.25 -34.79 70.51
C PRO A 20 -6.63 -36.27 70.58
N GLY A 21 -6.00 -37.03 71.48
CA GLY A 21 -6.37 -38.42 71.82
C GLY A 21 -5.88 -39.50 70.86
N VAL A 22 -5.12 -39.16 69.81
CA VAL A 22 -4.63 -40.12 68.80
C VAL A 22 -3.22 -39.75 68.31
N SER A 23 -2.34 -40.74 68.16
CA SER A 23 -1.00 -40.53 67.59
C SER A 23 -1.06 -40.63 66.06
N CYS A 24 -1.24 -39.49 65.39
CA CYS A 24 -1.24 -39.43 63.93
C CYS A 24 0.19 -39.33 63.37
N ALA A 25 0.59 -40.27 62.51
CA ALA A 25 1.91 -40.31 61.89
C ALA A 25 2.07 -39.36 60.68
N ASN A 26 1.02 -38.64 60.31
CA ASN A 26 1.06 -37.70 59.17
C ASN A 26 1.74 -36.38 59.54
N ALA A 27 2.55 -35.86 58.61
CA ALA A 27 3.16 -34.54 58.74
C ALA A 27 2.12 -33.42 58.65
N LYS A 28 2.38 -32.29 59.31
CA LYS A 28 1.56 -31.07 59.21
C LYS A 28 1.60 -30.55 57.77
N GLN A 29 0.45 -30.24 57.16
CA GLN A 29 0.42 -29.66 55.82
C GLN A 29 0.91 -28.21 55.88
N VAL A 30 1.99 -27.90 55.16
CA VAL A 30 2.40 -26.53 54.89
C VAL A 30 1.93 -26.23 53.47
N ASP A 31 0.99 -25.29 53.33
CA ASP A 31 0.52 -24.88 52.01
C ASP A 31 1.61 -23.96 51.38
N PRO A 32 2.20 -24.30 50.23
CA PRO A 32 3.37 -23.60 49.67
C PRO A 32 3.04 -22.24 49.02
N GLY A 33 2.17 -21.46 49.65
CA GLY A 33 1.76 -20.13 49.17
C GLY A 33 1.12 -19.22 50.22
N THR A 34 0.91 -19.68 51.45
CA THR A 34 0.31 -18.85 52.52
C THR A 34 1.38 -18.39 53.51
N PRO A 35 1.78 -17.11 53.52
CA PRO A 35 2.69 -16.60 54.54
C PRO A 35 2.03 -16.68 55.92
N GLY A 36 2.55 -17.52 56.81
CA GLY A 36 1.98 -17.71 58.16
C GLY A 36 2.57 -18.87 58.94
N ARG A 37 2.21 -18.95 60.24
CA ARG A 37 2.61 -20.05 61.13
C ARG A 37 1.98 -21.36 60.64
N PRO A 38 2.75 -22.46 60.46
CA PRO A 38 2.23 -23.73 59.98
C PRO A 38 1.03 -24.23 60.81
N PRO A 39 -0.02 -24.79 60.17
CA PRO A 39 -1.18 -25.31 60.88
C PRO A 39 -0.79 -26.50 61.77
N LYS A 40 -1.46 -26.64 62.92
CA LYS A 40 -1.14 -27.67 63.93
C LYS A 40 -1.53 -29.10 63.54
N TYR A 41 -2.40 -29.27 62.54
CA TYR A 41 -3.00 -30.54 62.15
C TYR A 41 -2.72 -30.86 60.67
N CYS A 42 -2.79 -32.13 60.27
CA CYS A 42 -2.38 -32.57 58.92
C CYS A 42 -3.44 -32.39 57.81
N GLY A 43 -4.67 -32.01 58.13
CA GLY A 43 -5.73 -31.80 57.13
C GLY A 43 -6.24 -33.08 56.45
N ARG A 44 -5.70 -34.25 56.79
CA ARG A 44 -6.07 -35.56 56.22
C ARG A 44 -7.05 -36.30 57.13
N GLU A 45 -7.80 -37.23 56.55
CA GLU A 45 -8.59 -38.19 57.31
C GLU A 45 -7.67 -39.14 58.07
N GLY A 46 -7.92 -39.28 59.37
CA GLY A 46 -7.21 -40.20 60.26
C GLY A 46 -8.12 -40.67 61.38
N ALA A 47 -7.63 -41.57 62.22
CA ALA A 47 -8.39 -42.03 63.38
C ALA A 47 -8.77 -40.86 64.29
N GLY A 48 -10.03 -40.76 64.68
CA GLY A 48 -10.52 -39.87 65.73
C GLY A 48 -10.46 -40.55 67.10
N VAL A 49 -10.82 -39.80 68.15
CA VAL A 49 -10.86 -40.30 69.55
C VAL A 49 -11.73 -41.55 69.69
N ASP A 50 -12.79 -41.66 68.90
CA ASP A 50 -13.73 -42.79 68.92
C ASP A 50 -13.32 -43.92 67.92
N GLY A 51 -12.11 -43.88 67.38
CA GLY A 51 -11.61 -44.82 66.36
C GLY A 51 -12.18 -44.63 64.94
N LYS A 52 -13.16 -43.74 64.76
CA LYS A 52 -13.76 -43.42 63.46
C LYS A 52 -12.88 -42.48 62.63
N PRO A 53 -12.83 -42.61 61.29
CA PRO A 53 -12.08 -41.70 60.44
C PRO A 53 -12.69 -40.30 60.49
N VAL A 54 -11.86 -39.30 60.82
CA VAL A 54 -12.21 -37.88 60.84
C VAL A 54 -11.09 -37.05 60.24
N VAL A 55 -11.42 -35.96 59.57
CA VAL A 55 -10.41 -35.02 59.05
C VAL A 55 -9.74 -34.29 60.20
N HIS A 56 -8.41 -34.37 60.29
CA HIS A 56 -7.62 -33.70 61.32
C HIS A 56 -7.48 -32.21 61.01
N ASN A 57 -8.49 -31.42 61.41
CA ASN A 57 -8.51 -29.97 61.30
C ASN A 57 -8.88 -29.30 62.64
N LYS A 58 -8.81 -27.96 62.71
CA LYS A 58 -9.03 -27.20 63.95
C LYS A 58 -10.44 -27.37 64.52
N ALA A 59 -11.46 -27.46 63.67
CA ALA A 59 -12.85 -27.63 64.08
C ALA A 59 -13.08 -28.99 64.75
N ASN A 60 -12.59 -30.07 64.12
CA ASN A 60 -12.71 -31.43 64.65
C ASN A 60 -11.85 -31.64 65.90
N ALA A 61 -10.69 -31.00 65.99
CA ALA A 61 -9.86 -31.05 67.19
C ALA A 61 -10.52 -30.35 68.39
N TRP A 62 -11.22 -29.24 68.17
CA TRP A 62 -11.99 -28.57 69.22
C TRP A 62 -13.19 -29.42 69.67
N ALA A 63 -13.92 -30.03 68.73
CA ALA A 63 -15.01 -30.96 69.03
C ALA A 63 -14.52 -32.20 69.81
N ALA A 64 -13.38 -32.78 69.42
CA ALA A 64 -12.74 -33.89 70.11
C ALA A 64 -12.30 -33.51 71.54
N LYS A 65 -11.71 -32.32 71.73
CA LYS A 65 -11.31 -31.81 73.05
C LYS A 65 -12.51 -31.59 73.98
N ASN A 66 -13.60 -31.01 73.46
CA ASN A 66 -14.82 -30.83 74.24
C ASN A 66 -15.51 -32.15 74.59
N ARG A 67 -15.42 -33.16 73.72
CA ARG A 67 -15.94 -34.50 74.00
C ARG A 67 -15.15 -35.20 75.11
N LEU A 68 -13.83 -35.08 75.12
CA LEU A 68 -12.97 -35.55 76.20
C LEU A 68 -13.22 -34.80 77.52
N ALA A 69 -13.50 -33.50 77.47
CA ALA A 69 -13.83 -32.70 78.66
C ALA A 69 -15.23 -32.98 79.23
N ARG A 70 -16.13 -33.55 78.42
CA ARG A 70 -17.53 -33.89 78.80
C ARG A 70 -17.72 -35.36 79.18
N GLN A 71 -16.66 -36.10 79.51
CA GLN A 71 -16.77 -37.48 79.99
C GLN A 71 -16.82 -37.50 81.54
N PRO A 72 -18.01 -37.62 82.18
CA PRO A 72 -18.13 -37.63 83.63
C PRO A 72 -17.72 -38.97 84.24
N VAL A 73 -16.98 -38.89 85.35
CA VAL A 73 -16.70 -39.99 86.28
C VAL A 73 -18.03 -40.49 86.87
N ARG A 74 -18.35 -41.76 86.65
CA ARG A 74 -19.49 -42.45 87.28
C ARG A 74 -19.38 -42.40 88.82
N ARG A 75 -20.46 -42.01 89.49
CA ARG A 75 -20.70 -42.24 90.92
C ARG A 75 -22.14 -42.75 91.10
N ASP A 76 -22.27 -43.86 91.81
CA ASP A 76 -23.51 -44.61 92.08
C ASP A 76 -24.43 -43.99 93.15
N ALA A 77 -25.66 -44.54 93.22
CA ALA A 77 -26.73 -44.47 94.26
C ALA A 77 -27.83 -43.38 94.09
N ALA A 78 -29.10 -43.74 93.77
CA ALA A 78 -30.23 -44.18 94.64
C ALA A 78 -30.95 -43.00 95.34
N ALA A 79 -32.28 -42.84 95.54
CA ALA A 79 -33.57 -43.47 95.22
C ALA A 79 -34.70 -42.42 95.57
N PRO A 80 -36.02 -42.63 95.29
CA PRO A 80 -37.08 -41.59 95.29
C PRO A 80 -38.15 -41.67 96.43
N GLY A 81 -39.00 -40.63 96.55
CA GLY A 81 -40.28 -40.55 97.32
C GLY A 81 -40.32 -39.42 98.38
N SER A 82 -41.43 -38.81 98.84
CA SER A 82 -42.89 -38.78 98.55
C SER A 82 -43.55 -37.79 99.56
N GLU A 83 -44.46 -36.92 99.09
CA GLU A 83 -45.71 -36.32 99.67
C GLU A 83 -46.02 -36.08 101.21
N PRO A 84 -47.08 -35.30 101.59
CA PRO A 84 -47.15 -34.44 102.80
C PRO A 84 -48.31 -34.67 103.83
N VAL A 85 -48.39 -33.77 104.86
CA VAL A 85 -49.51 -33.31 105.76
C VAL A 85 -49.83 -34.10 107.10
N PRO A 86 -50.73 -33.64 108.04
CA PRO A 86 -50.57 -32.84 109.31
C PRO A 86 -50.94 -33.56 110.66
N GLY A 87 -50.95 -32.81 111.81
CA GLY A 87 -51.24 -33.19 113.23
C GLY A 87 -52.67 -33.75 113.55
N PRO A 88 -53.16 -33.91 114.83
CA PRO A 88 -53.28 -32.88 115.89
C PRO A 88 -53.30 -33.40 117.38
N VAL A 89 -53.96 -32.63 118.26
CA VAL A 89 -53.86 -32.46 119.73
C VAL A 89 -54.91 -33.26 120.56
N THR A 90 -54.64 -33.39 121.87
CA THR A 90 -55.54 -33.45 123.05
C THR A 90 -55.92 -34.79 123.69
N SER A 91 -55.84 -34.81 125.02
CA SER A 91 -56.82 -35.29 126.02
C SER A 91 -56.05 -35.56 127.34
N ALA A 92 -56.58 -35.51 128.56
CA ALA A 92 -57.95 -35.52 129.03
C ALA A 92 -58.03 -35.01 130.48
N ARG A 93 -59.25 -34.66 130.86
CA ARG A 93 -59.73 -34.21 132.17
C ARG A 93 -59.50 -35.24 133.29
N MET A 94 -58.97 -34.80 134.44
CA MET A 94 -59.01 -35.53 135.71
C MET A 94 -60.07 -34.94 136.64
N THR A 95 -60.77 -35.82 137.34
CA THR A 95 -62.03 -35.61 138.06
C THR A 95 -61.86 -34.94 139.44
N LEU A 96 -62.84 -34.10 139.78
CA LEU A 96 -62.89 -33.08 140.85
C LEU A 96 -62.83 -33.61 142.30
N GLU A 97 -62.95 -34.93 142.52
CA GLU A 97 -62.99 -35.51 143.87
C GLU A 97 -61.60 -35.89 144.40
N GLN A 98 -60.63 -36.08 143.49
CA GLN A 98 -59.20 -36.19 143.83
C GLN A 98 -58.61 -34.82 144.20
N LEU A 99 -59.33 -33.73 143.84
CA LEU A 99 -58.91 -32.33 143.95
C LEU A 99 -58.98 -31.73 145.38
N MET A 100 -59.81 -32.27 146.28
CA MET A 100 -60.08 -31.60 147.57
C MET A 100 -59.37 -32.20 148.79
N LYS A 101 -58.80 -33.41 148.72
CA LYS A 101 -58.17 -34.07 149.89
C LYS A 101 -56.70 -34.44 149.73
N GLY A 102 -56.26 -34.80 148.52
CA GLY A 102 -54.82 -34.91 148.19
C GLY A 102 -54.30 -33.65 147.50
N ASN A 103 -55.18 -33.01 146.74
CA ASN A 103 -54.82 -31.90 145.88
C ASN A 103 -55.01 -30.53 146.53
N LEU A 104 -55.46 -30.35 147.79
CA LEU A 104 -55.50 -28.98 148.36
C LEU A 104 -54.13 -28.51 148.88
N PRO A 105 -53.34 -29.32 149.61
CA PRO A 105 -51.94 -29.00 149.88
C PRO A 105 -51.13 -28.99 148.58
N ARG A 106 -51.40 -29.94 147.67
CA ARG A 106 -50.74 -30.03 146.37
C ARG A 106 -51.20 -28.98 145.37
N LEU A 107 -52.43 -28.47 145.41
CA LEU A 107 -52.86 -27.27 144.66
C LEU A 107 -52.38 -26.03 145.37
N VAL A 108 -52.13 -26.00 146.68
CA VAL A 108 -51.47 -24.84 147.30
C VAL A 108 -49.99 -24.85 146.94
N GLU A 109 -49.32 -26.01 146.87
CA GLU A 109 -47.95 -26.16 146.34
C GLU A 109 -47.87 -26.05 144.82
N GLU A 110 -48.87 -26.49 144.06
CA GLU A 110 -48.97 -26.28 142.61
C GLU A 110 -49.47 -24.88 142.32
N LEU A 111 -50.25 -24.20 143.15
CA LEU A 111 -50.64 -22.79 143.00
C LEU A 111 -49.51 -21.90 143.48
N GLU A 112 -48.75 -22.25 144.52
CA GLU A 112 -47.47 -21.62 144.85
C GLU A 112 -46.45 -21.94 143.78
N GLY A 113 -46.46 -23.13 143.18
CA GLY A 113 -45.63 -23.52 142.06
C GLY A 113 -46.06 -22.85 140.75
N TYR A 114 -47.35 -22.64 140.52
CA TYR A 114 -47.95 -21.95 139.38
C TYR A 114 -47.84 -20.45 139.56
N LEU A 115 -47.94 -19.90 140.78
CA LEU A 115 -47.69 -18.49 141.10
C LEU A 115 -46.19 -18.22 141.18
N ALA A 116 -45.35 -19.21 141.52
CA ALA A 116 -43.90 -19.12 141.38
C ALA A 116 -43.51 -19.24 139.92
N GLN A 117 -44.16 -20.11 139.12
CA GLN A 117 -43.99 -20.16 137.67
C GLN A 117 -44.62 -18.95 136.98
N LEU A 118 -45.71 -18.37 137.49
CA LEU A 118 -46.29 -17.12 136.99
C LEU A 118 -45.41 -15.95 137.42
N ALA A 119 -44.84 -15.97 138.63
CA ALA A 119 -43.92 -14.93 139.09
C ALA A 119 -42.54 -15.08 138.46
N GLU A 120 -42.15 -16.30 138.07
CA GLU A 120 -40.96 -16.59 137.27
C GLU A 120 -41.24 -16.17 135.84
N ALA A 121 -42.33 -16.60 135.20
CA ALA A 121 -42.74 -16.14 133.88
C ALA A 121 -42.99 -14.63 133.84
N VAL A 122 -43.57 -14.01 134.86
CA VAL A 122 -43.70 -12.54 134.96
C VAL A 122 -42.33 -11.91 135.29
N ARG A 123 -41.40 -12.60 135.95
CA ARG A 123 -40.00 -12.16 136.02
C ARG A 123 -39.25 -12.36 134.71
N THR A 124 -39.57 -13.35 133.88
CA THR A 124 -38.90 -13.65 132.61
C THR A 124 -39.47 -12.81 131.47
N TYR A 125 -40.79 -12.58 131.44
CA TYR A 125 -41.49 -11.68 130.51
C TYR A 125 -41.54 -10.23 131.00
N GLY A 126 -41.37 -10.00 132.30
CA GLY A 126 -41.23 -8.67 132.91
C GLY A 126 -39.78 -8.29 133.22
N ASP A 127 -38.82 -9.16 132.90
CA ASP A 127 -37.43 -8.76 132.69
C ASP A 127 -37.40 -7.92 131.41
N ALA A 128 -37.67 -6.63 131.62
CA ALA A 128 -37.66 -5.64 130.56
C ALA A 128 -36.30 -5.59 129.86
N GLU A 129 -35.20 -6.03 130.50
CA GLU A 129 -33.88 -6.11 129.89
C GLU A 129 -33.77 -7.32 128.95
N ALA A 130 -34.29 -8.50 129.32
CA ALA A 130 -34.32 -9.67 128.45
C ALA A 130 -35.22 -9.46 127.22
N VAL A 131 -36.42 -8.91 127.41
CA VAL A 131 -37.33 -8.56 126.30
C VAL A 131 -36.74 -7.44 125.44
N ALA A 132 -36.06 -6.46 126.04
CA ALA A 132 -35.34 -5.43 125.27
C ALA A 132 -34.20 -6.05 124.45
N ALA A 133 -33.44 -7.00 125.00
CA ALA A 133 -32.37 -7.69 124.27
C ALA A 133 -32.89 -8.54 123.10
N GLU A 134 -34.02 -9.25 123.26
CA GLU A 134 -34.67 -9.99 122.17
C GLU A 134 -35.23 -9.05 121.10
N VAL A 135 -35.83 -7.91 121.49
CA VAL A 135 -36.31 -6.90 120.55
C VAL A 135 -35.14 -6.25 119.82
N GLU A 136 -34.04 -5.94 120.49
CA GLU A 136 -32.83 -5.40 119.87
C GLU A 136 -32.19 -6.43 118.92
N GLN A 137 -32.15 -7.71 119.30
CA GLN A 137 -31.68 -8.80 118.44
C GLN A 137 -32.58 -8.96 117.22
N LEU A 138 -33.91 -9.04 117.38
CA LEU A 138 -34.86 -9.15 116.27
C LEU A 138 -34.79 -7.92 115.36
N GLN A 139 -34.61 -6.72 115.93
CA GLN A 139 -34.39 -5.51 115.16
C GLN A 139 -33.05 -5.53 114.42
N ALA A 140 -31.99 -6.09 115.00
CA ALA A 140 -30.69 -6.25 114.36
C ALA A 140 -30.76 -7.28 113.23
N GLU A 141 -31.45 -8.41 113.44
CA GLU A 141 -31.71 -9.44 112.43
C GLU A 141 -32.58 -8.89 111.29
N SER A 142 -33.68 -8.20 111.61
CA SER A 142 -34.54 -7.54 110.61
C SER A 142 -33.78 -6.48 109.80
N ARG A 143 -32.92 -5.67 110.44
CA ARG A 143 -32.04 -4.72 109.74
C ARG A 143 -31.03 -5.44 108.85
N ALA A 144 -30.48 -6.57 109.28
CA ALA A 144 -29.54 -7.37 108.49
C ALA A 144 -30.22 -8.04 107.29
N GLU A 145 -31.44 -8.56 107.46
CA GLU A 145 -32.27 -9.11 106.38
C GLU A 145 -32.66 -8.04 105.37
N LEU A 146 -33.14 -6.87 105.82
CA LEU A 146 -33.43 -5.73 104.93
C LEU A 146 -32.18 -5.31 104.15
N ALA A 147 -31.02 -5.19 104.81
CA ALA A 147 -29.78 -4.87 104.13
C ALA A 147 -29.36 -5.96 103.12
N ALA A 148 -29.64 -7.24 103.39
CA ALA A 148 -29.38 -8.33 102.46
C ALA A 148 -30.34 -8.28 101.25
N LEU A 149 -31.62 -8.03 101.47
CA LEU A 149 -32.62 -7.86 100.41
C LEU A 149 -32.33 -6.63 99.54
N GLU A 150 -31.87 -5.53 100.14
CA GLU A 150 -31.45 -4.33 99.43
C GLU A 150 -30.22 -4.58 98.56
N ARG A 151 -29.20 -5.29 99.08
CA ARG A 151 -28.04 -5.73 98.30
C ARG A 151 -28.46 -6.61 97.13
N GLN A 152 -29.30 -7.61 97.37
CA GLN A 152 -29.80 -8.51 96.33
C GLN A 152 -30.60 -7.76 95.26
N ARG A 153 -31.47 -6.82 95.67
CA ARG A 153 -32.19 -5.94 94.75
C ARG A 153 -31.24 -5.10 93.91
N GLY A 154 -30.20 -4.53 94.51
CA GLY A 154 -29.19 -3.74 93.80
C GLY A 154 -28.39 -4.57 92.78
N GLU A 155 -28.03 -5.80 93.13
CA GLU A 155 -27.35 -6.73 92.23
C GLU A 155 -28.23 -7.18 91.05
N GLU A 156 -29.51 -7.48 91.30
CA GLU A 156 -30.48 -7.81 90.25
C GLU A 156 -30.75 -6.61 89.33
N GLU A 157 -30.89 -5.40 89.89
CA GLU A 157 -31.04 -4.18 89.10
C GLU A 157 -29.80 -3.91 88.25
N HIS A 158 -28.59 -4.09 88.82
CA HIS A 158 -27.35 -3.97 88.07
C HIS A 158 -27.26 -5.02 86.95
N ARG A 159 -27.61 -6.29 87.23
CA ARG A 159 -27.67 -7.36 86.23
C ARG A 159 -28.68 -7.04 85.14
N ARG A 160 -29.86 -6.52 85.49
CA ARG A 160 -30.89 -6.12 84.53
C ARG A 160 -30.39 -5.00 83.63
N ARG A 161 -29.82 -3.92 84.18
CA ARG A 161 -29.25 -2.81 83.40
C ARG A 161 -28.13 -3.27 82.49
N LYS A 162 -27.25 -4.17 82.96
CA LYS A 162 -26.19 -4.73 82.14
C LYS A 162 -26.74 -5.57 80.99
N ALA A 163 -27.79 -6.36 81.22
CA ALA A 163 -28.45 -7.14 80.19
C ALA A 163 -29.19 -6.25 79.18
N GLU A 164 -29.88 -5.20 79.65
CA GLU A 164 -30.52 -4.16 78.81
C GLU A 164 -29.47 -3.45 77.93
N GLN A 165 -28.34 -3.06 78.51
CA GLN A 165 -27.23 -2.45 77.77
C GLN A 165 -26.67 -3.40 76.70
N GLN A 166 -26.42 -4.67 77.05
CA GLN A 166 -25.92 -5.66 76.10
C GLN A 166 -26.93 -5.97 74.99
N ALA A 167 -28.23 -5.94 75.29
CA ALA A 167 -29.28 -6.09 74.29
C ALA A 167 -29.32 -4.89 73.34
N ALA A 168 -29.24 -3.66 73.85
CA ALA A 168 -29.16 -2.45 73.04
C ALA A 168 -27.91 -2.46 72.13
N GLU A 169 -26.73 -2.75 72.67
CA GLU A 169 -25.49 -2.87 71.88
C GLU A 169 -25.59 -3.96 70.78
N ALA A 170 -26.33 -5.05 71.04
CA ALA A 170 -26.55 -6.11 70.05
C ALA A 170 -27.59 -5.74 68.99
N GLU A 171 -28.57 -4.88 69.32
CA GLU A 171 -29.52 -4.30 68.37
C GLU A 171 -28.83 -3.29 67.47
N ASP A 172 -28.06 -2.36 68.04
CA ASP A 172 -27.25 -1.38 67.29
C ASP A 172 -26.30 -2.08 66.31
N ALA A 173 -25.58 -3.12 66.76
CA ALA A 173 -24.69 -3.89 65.90
C ALA A 173 -25.42 -4.66 64.77
N ARG A 174 -26.69 -5.02 64.96
CA ARG A 174 -27.51 -5.63 63.91
C ARG A 174 -27.97 -4.60 62.89
N GLU A 175 -28.41 -3.42 63.37
CA GLU A 175 -28.81 -2.33 62.48
C GLU A 175 -27.63 -1.86 61.61
N GLU A 176 -26.44 -1.70 62.19
CA GLU A 176 -25.22 -1.40 61.44
C GLU A 176 -24.87 -2.48 60.41
N ALA A 177 -25.03 -3.76 60.77
CA ALA A 177 -24.76 -4.87 59.86
C ALA A 177 -25.78 -4.95 58.72
N ASP A 178 -27.06 -4.69 59.00
CA ASP A 178 -28.12 -4.66 57.99
C ASP A 178 -27.94 -3.47 57.04
N GLU A 179 -27.53 -2.30 57.54
CA GLU A 179 -27.22 -1.14 56.71
C GLU A 179 -26.00 -1.39 55.82
N ALA A 180 -24.90 -1.92 56.38
CA ALA A 180 -23.74 -2.31 55.60
C ALA A 180 -24.06 -3.38 54.54
N ALA A 181 -25.00 -4.30 54.83
CA ALA A 181 -25.46 -5.28 53.86
C ALA A 181 -26.27 -4.63 52.72
N ARG A 182 -27.11 -3.63 53.00
CA ARG A 182 -27.84 -2.87 51.98
C ARG A 182 -26.88 -2.09 51.08
N GLU A 183 -25.94 -1.35 51.67
CA GLU A 183 -24.92 -0.61 50.92
C GLU A 183 -24.10 -1.55 50.01
N ALA A 184 -23.74 -2.74 50.49
CA ALA A 184 -23.00 -3.72 49.70
C ALA A 184 -23.83 -4.28 48.52
N VAL A 185 -25.15 -4.45 48.68
CA VAL A 185 -26.04 -4.89 47.60
C VAL A 185 -26.20 -3.77 46.57
N GLU A 186 -26.40 -2.53 47.01
CA GLU A 186 -26.50 -1.37 46.10
C GLU A 186 -25.22 -1.19 45.28
N ALA A 187 -24.05 -1.26 45.92
CA ALA A 187 -22.76 -1.18 45.23
C ALA A 187 -22.55 -2.33 44.24
N LEU A 188 -23.03 -3.54 44.55
CA LEU A 188 -22.97 -4.68 43.62
C LEU A 188 -23.87 -4.48 42.41
N ASP A 189 -25.07 -3.93 42.61
CA ASP A 189 -26.01 -3.66 41.53
C ASP A 189 -25.53 -2.50 40.63
N GLU A 190 -24.93 -1.45 41.20
CA GLU A 190 -24.25 -0.40 40.43
C GLU A 190 -23.10 -0.99 39.59
N ALA A 191 -22.22 -1.80 40.21
CA ALA A 191 -21.12 -2.46 39.49
C ALA A 191 -21.62 -3.40 38.37
N ARG A 192 -22.77 -4.05 38.54
CA ARG A 192 -23.39 -4.87 37.49
C ARG A 192 -23.89 -4.03 36.31
N VAL A 193 -24.49 -2.88 36.60
CA VAL A 193 -24.92 -1.93 35.56
C VAL A 193 -23.71 -1.40 34.80
N ASP A 194 -22.65 -1.00 35.48
CA ASP A 194 -21.42 -0.51 34.86
C ASP A 194 -20.76 -1.55 33.95
N VAL A 195 -20.71 -2.81 34.39
CA VAL A 195 -20.20 -3.91 33.57
C VAL A 195 -21.07 -4.13 32.34
N ALA A 196 -22.39 -4.08 32.47
CA ALA A 196 -23.30 -4.22 31.32
C ALA A 196 -23.10 -3.10 30.29
N VAL A 197 -22.99 -1.84 30.75
CA VAL A 197 -22.73 -0.68 29.89
C VAL A 197 -21.36 -0.81 29.20
N ALA A 198 -20.32 -1.24 29.93
CA ALA A 198 -19.00 -1.44 29.36
C ALA A 198 -18.97 -2.57 28.32
N GLN A 199 -19.74 -3.64 28.53
CA GLN A 199 -19.90 -4.73 27.57
C GLN A 199 -20.60 -4.25 26.30
N GLU A 200 -21.71 -3.52 26.41
CA GLU A 200 -22.42 -2.95 25.27
C GLU A 200 -21.53 -1.98 24.47
N ALA A 201 -20.81 -1.09 25.16
CA ALA A 201 -19.86 -0.18 24.52
C ALA A 201 -18.74 -0.93 23.78
N THR A 202 -18.23 -2.03 24.35
CA THR A 202 -17.21 -2.86 23.71
C THR A 202 -17.77 -3.59 22.47
N GLU A 203 -18.99 -4.11 22.55
CA GLU A 203 -19.65 -4.73 21.39
C GLU A 203 -19.91 -3.72 20.29
N GLN A 204 -20.38 -2.51 20.63
CA GLN A 204 -20.60 -1.45 19.68
C GLN A 204 -19.29 -1.04 19.00
N ALA A 205 -18.22 -0.82 19.76
CA ALA A 205 -16.91 -0.51 19.21
C ALA A 205 -16.37 -1.63 18.29
N ARG A 206 -16.68 -2.90 18.59
CA ARG A 206 -16.33 -4.03 17.70
C ARG A 206 -17.13 -4.01 16.40
N ARG A 207 -18.43 -3.70 16.45
CA ARG A 207 -19.28 -3.56 15.25
C ARG A 207 -18.81 -2.40 14.38
N ASP A 208 -18.53 -1.25 14.99
CA ASP A 208 -18.03 -0.07 14.28
C ASP A 208 -16.66 -0.33 13.64
N ALA A 209 -15.75 -0.98 14.36
CA ALA A 209 -14.45 -1.38 13.83
C ALA A 209 -14.56 -2.41 12.70
N ALA A 210 -15.54 -3.33 12.75
CA ALA A 210 -15.79 -4.27 11.65
C ALA A 210 -16.34 -3.56 10.42
N ALA A 211 -17.33 -2.67 10.59
CA ALA A 211 -17.89 -1.86 9.50
C ALA A 211 -16.83 -0.96 8.84
N LEU A 212 -15.97 -0.32 9.64
CA LEU A 212 -14.87 0.50 9.11
C LEU A 212 -13.87 -0.33 8.30
N ARG A 213 -13.54 -1.55 8.74
CA ARG A 213 -12.64 -2.45 8.00
C ARG A 213 -13.26 -2.93 6.70
N GLU A 214 -14.57 -3.23 6.69
CA GLU A 214 -15.29 -3.62 5.48
C GLU A 214 -15.34 -2.47 4.47
N SER A 215 -15.67 -1.25 4.92
CA SER A 215 -15.64 -0.05 4.08
C SER A 215 -14.24 0.21 3.50
N ALA A 216 -13.20 0.14 4.34
CA ALA A 216 -11.82 0.35 3.90
C ALA A 216 -11.36 -0.75 2.91
N ALA A 217 -11.78 -2.00 3.11
CA ALA A 217 -11.48 -3.08 2.18
C ALA A 217 -12.16 -2.87 0.81
N ALA A 218 -13.43 -2.44 0.82
CA ALA A 218 -14.17 -2.10 -0.41
C ALA A 218 -13.55 -0.91 -1.15
N GLU A 219 -13.13 0.15 -0.44
CA GLU A 219 -12.42 1.29 -1.03
C GLU A 219 -11.08 0.88 -1.66
N VAL A 220 -10.30 0.02 -0.97
CA VAL A 220 -9.03 -0.49 -1.50
C VAL A 220 -9.26 -1.34 -2.75
N GLU A 221 -10.29 -2.20 -2.75
CA GLU A 221 -10.65 -3.00 -3.93
C GLU A 221 -11.06 -2.11 -5.11
N GLN A 222 -11.89 -1.08 -4.86
CA GLN A 222 -12.29 -0.12 -5.88
C GLN A 222 -11.08 0.62 -6.46
N LEU A 223 -10.17 1.14 -5.61
CA LEU A 223 -8.95 1.81 -6.07
C LEU A 223 -8.03 0.89 -6.87
N GLN A 224 -7.96 -0.40 -6.52
CA GLN A 224 -7.20 -1.39 -7.29
C GLN A 224 -7.82 -1.63 -8.67
N GLN A 225 -9.15 -1.70 -8.76
CA GLN A 225 -9.87 -1.83 -10.04
C GLN A 225 -9.67 -0.59 -10.91
N GLU A 226 -9.79 0.62 -10.34
CA GLU A 226 -9.54 1.89 -11.05
C GLU A 226 -8.10 1.98 -11.55
N LEU A 227 -7.11 1.58 -10.73
CA LEU A 227 -5.71 1.55 -11.13
C LEU A 227 -5.44 0.53 -12.23
N ALA A 228 -6.07 -0.64 -12.19
CA ALA A 228 -5.96 -1.64 -13.24
C ALA A 228 -6.54 -1.11 -14.56
N ALA A 229 -7.74 -0.54 -14.53
CA ALA A 229 -8.39 0.06 -15.70
C ALA A 229 -7.57 1.22 -16.28
N ALA A 230 -7.01 2.10 -15.44
CA ALA A 230 -6.15 3.19 -15.88
C ALA A 230 -4.86 2.69 -16.55
N ARG A 231 -4.26 1.60 -16.04
CA ARG A 231 -3.07 0.97 -16.65
C ARG A 231 -3.39 0.34 -18.00
N GLU A 232 -4.52 -0.34 -18.13
CA GLU A 232 -4.97 -0.92 -19.40
C GLU A 232 -5.25 0.17 -20.44
N ALA A 233 -5.94 1.25 -20.05
CA ALA A 233 -6.20 2.40 -20.91
C ALA A 233 -4.90 3.07 -21.38
N ALA A 234 -3.96 3.31 -20.47
CA ALA A 234 -2.66 3.88 -20.83
C ALA A 234 -1.84 2.95 -21.75
N ALA A 235 -1.90 1.63 -21.55
CA ALA A 235 -1.25 0.66 -22.41
C ALA A 235 -1.86 0.66 -23.83
N ALA A 236 -3.18 0.74 -23.94
CA ALA A 236 -3.89 0.83 -25.21
C ALA A 236 -3.54 2.14 -25.95
N GLU A 237 -3.52 3.27 -25.24
CA GLU A 237 -3.15 4.57 -25.81
C GLU A 237 -1.69 4.55 -26.33
N MET A 238 -0.75 4.01 -25.56
CA MET A 238 0.65 3.87 -26.01
C MET A 238 0.77 2.99 -27.26
N GLN A 239 0.02 1.89 -27.35
CA GLN A 239 -0.02 1.05 -28.55
C GLN A 239 -0.59 1.80 -29.76
N GLN A 240 -1.67 2.57 -29.56
CA GLN A 240 -2.26 3.38 -30.62
C GLN A 240 -1.29 4.45 -31.13
N VAL A 241 -0.69 5.24 -30.22
CA VAL A 241 0.28 6.29 -30.57
C VAL A 241 1.48 5.69 -31.32
N ARG A 242 1.94 4.51 -30.90
CA ARG A 242 3.02 3.79 -31.59
C ARG A 242 2.60 3.36 -33.01
N ALA A 243 1.42 2.77 -33.16
CA ALA A 243 0.91 2.37 -34.47
C ALA A 243 0.74 3.57 -35.42
N GLU A 244 0.22 4.69 -34.91
CA GLU A 244 0.10 5.95 -35.67
C GLU A 244 1.47 6.55 -36.03
N ALA A 245 2.45 6.48 -35.13
CA ALA A 245 3.81 6.92 -35.41
C ALA A 245 4.48 6.05 -36.48
N GLU A 246 4.36 4.73 -36.38
CA GLU A 246 4.88 3.79 -37.39
C GLU A 246 4.21 4.01 -38.75
N GLN A 247 2.90 4.27 -38.78
CA GLN A 247 2.19 4.60 -40.01
C GLN A 247 2.68 5.91 -40.63
N ARG A 248 2.81 6.99 -39.83
CA ARG A 248 3.35 8.27 -40.31
C ARG A 248 4.75 8.15 -40.88
N VAL A 249 5.61 7.34 -40.25
CA VAL A 249 6.97 7.08 -40.77
C VAL A 249 6.90 6.37 -42.12
N ARG A 250 6.04 5.34 -42.28
CA ARG A 250 5.85 4.67 -43.58
C ARG A 250 5.35 5.61 -44.66
N ASP A 251 4.37 6.46 -44.34
CA ASP A 251 3.80 7.40 -45.30
C ASP A 251 4.82 8.46 -45.74
N LEU A 252 5.62 8.97 -44.79
CA LEU A 252 6.72 9.89 -45.07
C LEU A 252 7.81 9.24 -45.93
N GLN A 253 8.18 7.98 -45.64
CA GLN A 253 9.13 7.21 -46.44
C GLN A 253 8.62 6.99 -47.86
N ALA A 254 7.37 6.57 -48.04
CA ALA A 254 6.76 6.38 -49.34
C ALA A 254 6.72 7.69 -50.15
N THR A 255 6.37 8.80 -49.49
CA THR A 255 6.38 10.14 -50.12
C THR A 255 7.79 10.56 -50.54
N ALA A 256 8.78 10.35 -49.67
CA ALA A 256 10.18 10.68 -49.97
C ALA A 256 10.75 9.83 -51.11
N GLU A 257 10.43 8.52 -51.15
CA GLU A 257 10.82 7.63 -52.25
C GLU A 257 10.20 8.07 -53.58
N GLU A 258 8.93 8.49 -53.58
CA GLU A 258 8.27 9.00 -54.77
C GLU A 258 8.91 10.31 -55.25
N GLN A 259 9.19 11.25 -54.36
CA GLN A 259 9.90 12.49 -54.70
C GLN A 259 11.29 12.21 -55.29
N VAL A 260 12.02 11.22 -54.74
CA VAL A 260 13.33 10.81 -55.27
C VAL A 260 13.18 10.17 -56.65
N ARG A 261 12.17 9.33 -56.88
CA ARG A 261 11.87 8.77 -58.20
C ARG A 261 11.55 9.86 -59.22
N GLN A 262 10.68 10.80 -58.85
CA GLN A 262 10.30 11.92 -59.70
C GLN A 262 11.53 12.77 -60.05
N ALA A 263 12.32 13.19 -59.06
CA ALA A 263 13.52 14.00 -59.29
C ALA A 263 14.55 13.28 -60.19
N ARG A 264 14.69 11.96 -60.06
CA ARG A 264 15.55 11.16 -60.97
C ARG A 264 15.01 11.17 -62.39
N SER A 265 13.71 10.97 -62.57
CA SER A 265 13.08 11.01 -63.90
C SER A 265 13.21 12.38 -64.57
N GLU A 266 13.06 13.47 -63.80
CA GLU A 266 13.25 14.84 -64.28
C GLU A 266 14.72 15.10 -64.64
N LEU A 267 15.67 14.62 -63.84
CA LEU A 267 17.09 14.72 -64.15
C LEU A 267 17.48 13.95 -65.42
N ASP A 268 16.97 12.73 -65.60
CA ASP A 268 17.24 11.93 -66.80
C ASP A 268 16.60 12.57 -68.04
N ALA A 269 15.37 13.10 -67.93
CA ALA A 269 14.74 13.87 -69.00
C ALA A 269 15.56 15.13 -69.36
N ALA A 270 16.04 15.86 -68.36
CA ALA A 270 16.90 17.04 -68.58
C ALA A 270 18.22 16.67 -69.26
N ARG A 271 18.84 15.54 -68.90
CA ARG A 271 20.07 15.04 -69.55
C ARG A 271 19.83 14.67 -71.02
N ILE A 272 18.72 13.99 -71.32
CA ILE A 272 18.36 13.65 -72.70
C ILE A 272 18.12 14.93 -73.51
N ALA A 273 17.38 15.89 -72.96
CA ALA A 273 17.14 17.19 -73.61
C ALA A 273 18.44 17.97 -73.85
N GLN A 274 19.36 17.96 -72.89
CA GLN A 274 20.68 18.58 -73.05
C GLN A 274 21.48 17.89 -74.16
N ALA A 275 21.55 16.55 -74.16
CA ALA A 275 22.27 15.80 -75.20
C ALA A 275 21.69 16.04 -76.60
N ALA A 276 20.36 16.12 -76.71
CA ALA A 276 19.68 16.46 -77.98
C ALA A 276 20.05 17.88 -78.43
N ALA A 277 20.01 18.87 -77.53
CA ALA A 277 20.39 20.24 -77.85
C ALA A 277 21.88 20.37 -78.25
N GLU A 278 22.78 19.61 -77.62
CA GLU A 278 24.19 19.56 -77.99
C GLU A 278 24.40 18.92 -79.37
N ALA A 279 23.68 17.85 -79.70
CA ALA A 279 23.71 17.21 -81.01
C ALA A 279 23.16 18.13 -82.13
N GLU A 280 22.06 18.83 -81.87
CA GLU A 280 21.51 19.84 -82.77
C GLU A 280 22.51 20.99 -83.00
N ARG A 281 23.15 21.50 -81.95
CA ARG A 281 24.20 22.52 -82.06
C ARG A 281 25.38 22.04 -82.91
N HIS A 282 25.85 20.82 -82.70
CA HIS A 282 26.94 20.25 -83.49
C HIS A 282 26.55 20.10 -84.97
N THR A 283 25.34 19.61 -85.23
CA THR A 283 24.81 19.48 -86.60
C THR A 283 24.68 20.85 -87.27
N ALA A 284 24.14 21.85 -86.57
CA ALA A 284 24.02 23.21 -87.08
C ALA A 284 25.40 23.84 -87.37
N GLN A 285 26.40 23.58 -86.51
CA GLN A 285 27.78 24.04 -86.74
C GLN A 285 28.40 23.38 -87.97
N GLN A 286 28.25 22.06 -88.14
CA GLN A 286 28.73 21.34 -89.31
C GLN A 286 28.08 21.86 -90.61
N THR A 287 26.76 22.06 -90.61
CA THR A 287 26.04 22.64 -91.74
C THR A 287 26.55 24.06 -92.04
N ALA A 288 26.76 24.90 -91.02
CA ALA A 288 27.30 26.24 -91.20
C ALA A 288 28.72 26.22 -91.79
N ASP A 289 29.58 25.31 -91.34
CA ASP A 289 30.95 25.17 -91.86
C ASP A 289 31.00 24.59 -93.28
N GLN A 290 30.07 23.69 -93.61
CA GLN A 290 29.86 23.22 -94.98
C GLN A 290 29.42 24.37 -95.89
N LEU A 291 28.37 25.11 -95.53
CA LEU A 291 27.89 26.27 -96.30
C LEU A 291 28.98 27.34 -96.48
N ARG A 292 29.81 27.58 -95.46
CA ARG A 292 30.98 28.49 -95.56
C ARG A 292 32.04 27.98 -96.54
N THR A 293 32.19 26.66 -96.68
CA THR A 293 33.13 26.03 -97.61
C THR A 293 32.60 26.09 -99.03
N GLU A 294 31.33 25.74 -99.23
CA GLU A 294 30.62 25.87 -100.51
C GLU A 294 30.65 27.31 -101.00
N LEU A 295 30.30 28.29 -100.16
CA LEU A 295 30.36 29.71 -100.51
C LEU A 295 31.79 30.16 -100.86
N ARG A 296 32.83 29.63 -100.22
CA ARG A 296 34.22 29.92 -100.60
C ARG A 296 34.56 29.35 -101.97
N GLN A 297 34.14 28.12 -102.25
CA GLN A 297 34.34 27.47 -103.55
C GLN A 297 33.60 28.20 -104.67
N GLU A 298 32.33 28.57 -104.48
CA GLU A 298 31.58 29.37 -105.45
C GLU A 298 32.26 30.72 -105.73
N ARG A 299 32.75 31.39 -104.67
CA ARG A 299 33.50 32.65 -104.83
C ARG A 299 34.80 32.46 -105.59
N GLU A 300 35.50 31.35 -105.41
CA GLU A 300 36.72 31.01 -106.16
C GLU A 300 36.41 30.65 -107.61
N GLN A 301 35.35 29.87 -107.86
CA GLN A 301 34.85 29.54 -109.20
C GLN A 301 34.47 30.80 -109.97
N HIS A 302 33.65 31.68 -109.38
CA HIS A 302 33.30 32.96 -110.02
C HIS A 302 34.51 33.85 -110.29
N ARG A 303 35.52 33.86 -109.41
CA ARG A 303 36.78 34.56 -109.68
C ARG A 303 37.51 33.96 -110.88
N ALA A 304 37.62 32.63 -110.94
CA ALA A 304 38.25 31.92 -112.04
C ALA A 304 37.51 32.14 -113.37
N GLU A 305 36.17 32.09 -113.37
CA GLU A 305 35.31 32.42 -114.52
C GLU A 305 35.56 33.85 -115.00
N MET A 306 35.57 34.82 -114.08
CA MET A 306 35.86 36.21 -114.41
C MET A 306 37.27 36.40 -114.96
N ASP A 307 38.26 35.69 -114.43
CA ASP A 307 39.64 35.73 -114.93
C ASP A 307 39.78 35.03 -116.29
N ALA A 308 39.04 33.95 -116.53
CA ALA A 308 38.94 33.26 -117.81
C ALA A 308 38.28 34.16 -118.87
N LEU A 309 37.14 34.79 -118.57
CA LEU A 309 36.48 35.75 -119.45
C LEU A 309 37.39 36.95 -119.76
N ARG A 310 38.13 37.45 -118.77
CA ARG A 310 39.15 38.50 -119.00
C ARG A 310 40.28 38.01 -119.90
N ALA A 311 40.71 36.75 -119.78
CA ALA A 311 41.74 36.17 -120.63
C ALA A 311 41.23 35.95 -122.05
N GLU A 312 40.02 35.41 -122.23
CA GLU A 312 39.34 35.26 -123.51
C GLU A 312 39.19 36.62 -124.20
N HIS A 313 38.68 37.65 -123.51
CA HIS A 313 38.62 39.00 -124.07
C HIS A 313 40.00 39.59 -124.43
N ARG A 314 41.09 39.22 -123.74
CA ARG A 314 42.45 39.61 -124.14
C ARG A 314 42.85 38.91 -125.43
N THR A 315 42.64 37.60 -125.50
CA THR A 315 42.89 36.78 -126.69
C THR A 315 42.09 37.26 -127.89
N ASP A 316 40.78 37.48 -127.74
CA ASP A 316 39.92 38.01 -128.80
C ASP A 316 40.41 39.36 -129.30
N ARG A 317 40.82 40.25 -128.40
CA ARG A 317 41.40 41.55 -128.78
C ARG A 317 42.74 41.40 -129.49
N GLU A 318 43.58 40.46 -129.09
CA GLU A 318 44.85 40.16 -129.75
C GLU A 318 44.62 39.54 -131.13
N GLN A 319 43.68 38.60 -131.25
CA GLN A 319 43.25 37.99 -132.50
C GLN A 319 42.67 39.03 -133.45
N LEU A 320 41.74 39.88 -132.98
CA LEU A 320 41.15 40.94 -133.78
C LEU A 320 42.22 41.94 -134.27
N ARG A 321 43.23 42.24 -133.45
CA ARG A 321 44.39 43.05 -133.88
C ARG A 321 45.24 42.34 -134.91
N ALA A 322 45.51 41.04 -134.73
CA ALA A 322 46.29 40.23 -135.66
C ALA A 322 45.56 40.10 -137.01
N ASP A 323 44.26 39.80 -137.01
CA ASP A 323 43.40 39.74 -138.18
C ASP A 323 43.35 41.10 -138.89
N HIS A 324 43.19 42.21 -138.15
CA HIS A 324 43.24 43.55 -138.71
C HIS A 324 44.63 43.87 -139.31
N GLN A 325 45.72 43.45 -138.67
CA GLN A 325 47.08 43.60 -139.22
C GLN A 325 47.27 42.75 -140.48
N ALA A 326 46.73 41.53 -140.52
CA ALA A 326 46.75 40.66 -141.70
C ALA A 326 45.93 41.28 -142.85
N GLN A 327 44.74 41.81 -142.56
CA GLN A 327 43.93 42.56 -143.53
C GLN A 327 44.68 43.78 -144.08
N LEU A 328 45.39 44.54 -143.22
CA LEU A 328 46.25 45.64 -143.67
C LEU A 328 47.42 45.16 -144.52
N ALA A 329 48.04 44.02 -144.19
CA ALA A 329 49.13 43.43 -144.96
C ALA A 329 48.65 42.91 -146.32
N ASP A 330 47.48 42.29 -146.40
CA ASP A 330 46.86 41.84 -147.65
C ASP A 330 46.37 43.02 -148.48
N ALA A 331 45.81 44.05 -147.86
CA ALA A 331 45.47 45.30 -148.55
C ALA A 331 46.72 45.98 -149.12
N LYS A 332 47.84 45.98 -148.37
CA LYS A 332 49.15 46.45 -148.84
C LYS A 332 49.67 45.59 -149.99
N ARG A 333 49.70 44.27 -149.86
CA ARG A 333 50.10 43.35 -150.94
C ARG A 333 49.24 43.53 -152.18
N SER A 334 47.93 43.61 -152.05
CA SER A 334 47.02 43.88 -153.17
C SER A 334 47.25 45.26 -153.79
N ALA A 335 47.60 46.28 -152.98
CA ALA A 335 48.02 47.58 -153.50
C ALA A 335 49.37 47.49 -154.24
N ASP A 336 50.35 46.80 -153.68
CA ASP A 336 51.67 46.58 -154.28
C ASP A 336 51.57 45.77 -155.57
N ASP A 337 50.73 44.72 -155.60
CA ASP A 337 50.43 43.90 -156.78
C ASP A 337 49.73 44.74 -157.85
N ARG A 338 48.80 45.62 -157.47
CA ARG A 338 48.18 46.58 -158.41
C ARG A 338 49.22 47.57 -158.94
N VAL A 339 50.12 48.09 -158.12
CA VAL A 339 51.21 48.97 -158.55
C VAL A 339 52.17 48.22 -159.47
N ALA A 340 52.54 46.98 -159.14
CA ALA A 340 53.39 46.13 -159.97
C ALA A 340 52.71 45.80 -161.30
N ALA A 341 51.41 45.49 -161.30
CA ALA A 341 50.62 45.24 -162.49
C ALA A 341 50.49 46.50 -163.37
N VAL A 342 50.25 47.68 -162.77
CA VAL A 342 50.25 48.96 -163.49
C VAL A 342 51.63 49.28 -164.05
N THR A 343 52.70 49.04 -163.29
CA THR A 343 54.09 49.24 -163.74
C THR A 343 54.46 48.28 -164.87
N ALA A 344 54.03 47.02 -164.79
CA ALA A 344 54.21 46.03 -165.83
C ALA A 344 53.39 46.37 -167.08
N ALA A 345 52.15 46.82 -166.92
CA ALA A 345 51.31 47.32 -168.01
C ALA A 345 51.91 48.57 -168.66
N GLN A 346 52.50 49.47 -167.85
CA GLN A 346 53.22 50.64 -168.36
C GLN A 346 54.47 50.22 -169.15
N ARG A 347 55.30 49.31 -168.63
CA ARG A 347 56.45 48.79 -169.40
C ARG A 347 56.03 48.06 -170.66
N ALA A 348 54.95 47.28 -170.61
CA ALA A 348 54.40 46.62 -171.78
C ALA A 348 53.89 47.64 -172.81
N ALA A 349 53.25 48.73 -172.36
CA ALA A 349 52.84 49.84 -173.21
C ALA A 349 54.04 50.61 -173.79
N GLU A 350 55.10 50.80 -173.02
CA GLU A 350 56.37 51.39 -173.48
C GLU A 350 57.05 50.49 -174.53
N GLN A 351 57.11 49.18 -174.31
CA GLN A 351 57.61 48.20 -175.29
C GLN A 351 56.75 48.17 -176.55
N LEU A 352 55.42 48.26 -176.42
CA LEU A 352 54.50 48.39 -177.56
C LEU A 352 54.73 49.68 -178.34
N ALA A 353 54.92 50.80 -177.64
CA ALA A 353 55.25 52.09 -178.25
C ALA A 353 56.61 52.08 -178.94
N GLU A 354 57.61 51.40 -178.36
CA GLU A 354 58.93 51.19 -178.97
C GLU A 354 58.84 50.29 -180.21
N SER A 355 58.00 49.23 -180.16
CA SER A 355 57.74 48.36 -181.31
C SER A 355 57.04 49.11 -182.45
N LEU A 356 56.09 50.00 -182.12
CA LEU A 356 55.41 50.86 -183.09
C LEU A 356 56.35 51.92 -183.67
N ARG A 357 57.31 52.44 -182.88
CA ARG A 357 58.40 53.29 -183.40
C ARG A 357 59.31 52.53 -184.37
N HIS A 358 59.68 51.30 -184.05
CA HIS A 358 60.45 50.46 -184.97
C HIS A 358 59.68 50.11 -186.25
N GLN A 359 58.37 49.87 -186.16
CA GLN A 359 57.52 49.64 -187.34
C GLN A 359 57.36 50.89 -188.22
N LEU A 360 57.33 52.09 -187.63
CA LEU A 360 57.29 53.34 -188.39
C LEU A 360 58.64 53.69 -189.04
N ALA A 361 59.77 53.31 -188.43
CA ALA A 361 61.10 53.47 -189.03
C ALA A 361 61.35 52.51 -190.23
N ALA A 362 60.62 51.39 -190.31
CA ALA A 362 60.78 50.39 -191.36
C ALA A 362 60.02 50.71 -192.68
N LEU A 363 59.11 51.69 -192.70
CA LEU A 363 58.28 52.02 -193.88
C LEU A 363 58.89 53.08 -194.82
N SER A 364 60.18 53.43 -194.67
CA SER A 364 60.85 54.50 -195.43
C SER A 364 62.02 54.05 -196.34
N SER A 365 62.11 52.79 -196.78
CA SER A 365 63.05 52.36 -197.86
C SER A 365 62.63 51.02 -198.55
N PRO A 366 62.74 50.86 -199.89
CA PRO A 366 62.31 49.65 -200.63
C PRO A 366 63.50 48.83 -201.21
N PRO A 367 63.29 47.71 -201.96
CA PRO A 367 62.52 46.48 -201.65
C PRO A 367 63.32 45.17 -201.96
N GLN A 368 62.95 44.00 -201.38
CA GLN A 368 63.04 42.65 -202.00
C GLN A 368 62.45 41.51 -201.11
N ALA A 369 61.99 40.45 -201.76
CA ALA A 369 61.42 39.18 -201.26
C ALA A 369 62.44 38.02 -201.41
N PRO A 370 62.12 36.71 -201.26
CA PRO A 370 61.23 35.94 -200.35
C PRO A 370 61.97 34.79 -199.61
N GLU A 371 61.32 34.09 -198.65
CA GLU A 371 61.24 32.61 -198.51
C GLU A 371 60.78 32.15 -197.09
N HIS A 372 59.93 31.10 -197.08
CA HIS A 372 59.08 30.47 -196.04
C HIS A 372 59.64 29.03 -195.75
N PRO A 373 59.11 28.10 -194.88
CA PRO A 373 57.84 28.09 -194.10
C PRO A 373 57.82 27.43 -192.67
N ALA A 374 56.63 27.52 -192.05
CA ALA A 374 55.95 26.58 -191.11
C ALA A 374 56.29 26.54 -189.60
N ASP A 375 55.38 27.11 -188.77
CA ASP A 375 55.36 27.00 -187.30
C ASP A 375 53.92 26.78 -186.78
N ASN A 376 53.77 25.95 -185.73
CA ASN A 376 52.51 25.37 -185.24
C ASN A 376 52.33 25.57 -183.69
N PRO A 377 51.09 25.71 -183.16
CA PRO A 377 50.76 26.24 -181.81
C PRO A 377 50.22 25.14 -180.82
N PRO A 378 49.38 25.42 -179.78
CA PRO A 378 49.52 26.22 -178.55
C PRO A 378 49.16 25.44 -177.24
N ALA A 379 49.20 26.17 -176.09
CA ALA A 379 48.24 26.11 -174.96
C ALA A 379 48.55 25.32 -173.66
N THR A 380 48.18 25.99 -172.55
CA THR A 380 47.72 25.53 -171.22
C THR A 380 48.68 25.41 -170.01
N ALA A 381 48.30 26.14 -168.95
CA ALA A 381 48.25 25.78 -167.52
C ALA A 381 49.55 25.70 -166.68
N THR A 382 49.74 26.72 -165.84
CA THR A 382 50.68 26.84 -164.69
C THR A 382 49.99 26.33 -163.40
N THR A 383 50.43 25.30 -162.66
CA THR A 383 51.50 25.16 -161.62
C THR A 383 51.53 26.27 -160.55
N THR A 384 51.44 26.03 -159.25
CA THR A 384 51.68 24.83 -158.41
C THR A 384 50.88 24.91 -157.11
#